data_AF-A2BMU4-F1
#
_entry.id   AF-A2BMU4-F1
#
_cell.length_a   1.000
_cell.length_b   1.000
_cell.length_c   1.000
_cell.angle_alpha   90.00
_cell.angle_beta   90.00
_cell.angle_gamma   90.00
#
_symmetry.space_group_name_H-M   'P 1'
#
loop_
_entity.id
_entity.type
_entity.pdbx_description
1 polymer ?
#
loop_
_entity_poly.entity_id
_entity_poly.type
_entity_poly.pdbx_seq_one_letter_code
_entity_poly.pdbx_strand_id
1 'polypeptide(L)'
;MRRENPGNVPNIAYMDENGVFNVTRIEMIDLDDYDPYVEEFKLYPPIELMRGCKSRCKFCQVPWLFKAKVQYRSVEKAIDVTKAYIRAGYRRIRFILPIGFA
;
A
#
# COMPACT_ATOMS: atom_id res chain seq x y z
N MET A 1 -5.50 16.79 -18.41
CA MET A 1 -6.10 15.69 -17.61
C MET A 1 -7.14 14.99 -18.48
N ARG A 2 -6.93 13.73 -18.86
CA ARG A 2 -7.97 12.96 -19.54
C ARG A 2 -9.13 12.76 -18.56
N ARG A 3 -10.33 13.19 -18.93
CA ARG A 3 -11.57 12.93 -18.18
C ARG A 3 -11.99 11.49 -18.49
N GLU A 4 -11.33 10.53 -17.86
CA GLU A 4 -11.80 9.14 -17.87
C GLU A 4 -13.07 9.04 -17.02
N ASN A 5 -14.00 8.18 -17.41
CA ASN A 5 -15.18 7.89 -16.59
C ASN A 5 -14.70 7.34 -15.23
N PRO A 6 -15.04 8.00 -14.09
CA PRO A 6 -14.61 7.57 -12.77
C PRO A 6 -14.95 6.11 -12.47
N GLY A 7 -16.06 5.59 -13.03
CA GLY A 7 -16.48 4.20 -12.85
C GLY A 7 -15.48 3.15 -13.35
N ASN A 8 -14.56 3.52 -14.24
CA ASN A 8 -13.54 2.62 -14.79
C ASN A 8 -12.24 2.58 -13.99
N VAL A 9 -12.01 3.53 -13.08
CA VAL A 9 -10.81 3.57 -12.24
C VAL A 9 -11.06 2.72 -11.00
N PRO A 10 -10.23 1.70 -10.70
CA PRO A 10 -10.40 0.89 -9.49
C PRO A 10 -10.04 1.68 -8.22
N ASN A 11 -10.50 1.20 -7.06
CA ASN A 11 -10.12 1.71 -5.73
C ASN A 11 -10.47 3.18 -5.42
N ILE A 12 -11.47 3.78 -6.07
CA ILE A 12 -11.94 5.13 -5.75
C ILE A 12 -13.40 5.12 -5.29
N ALA A 13 -13.77 6.18 -4.58
CA ALA A 13 -15.14 6.55 -4.32
C ALA A 13 -15.42 7.89 -4.99
N TYR A 14 -16.62 8.05 -5.56
CA TYR A 14 -17.03 9.28 -6.21
C TYR A 14 -18.52 9.51 -6.06
N MET A 15 -18.94 10.76 -6.21
CA MET A 15 -20.35 11.14 -6.31
C MET A 15 -20.67 11.38 -7.79
N ASP A 16 -21.74 10.79 -8.29
CA ASP A 16 -22.17 11.02 -9.67
C ASP A 16 -22.92 12.35 -9.83
N GLU A 17 -23.30 12.67 -11.07
CA GLU A 17 -24.04 13.89 -11.41
C GLU A 17 -25.42 14.00 -10.75
N ASN A 18 -25.98 12.87 -10.30
CA ASN A 18 -27.26 12.81 -9.59
C ASN A 18 -27.09 12.85 -8.06
N GLY A 19 -25.86 13.02 -7.57
CA GLY A 19 -25.54 13.05 -6.14
C GLY A 19 -25.46 11.67 -5.49
N VAL A 20 -25.44 10.58 -6.27
CA VAL A 20 -25.35 9.22 -5.74
C VAL A 20 -23.90 8.87 -5.44
N PHE A 21 -23.66 8.36 -4.23
CA PHE A 21 -22.35 7.88 -3.80
C PHE A 21 -22.06 6.50 -4.40
N ASN A 22 -20.95 6.40 -5.12
CA ASN A 22 -20.51 5.19 -5.81
C ASN A 22 -19.11 4.79 -5.35
N VAL A 23 -18.87 3.49 -5.22
CA VAL A 23 -17.55 2.91 -4.97
C VAL A 23 -17.21 1.98 -6.12
N THR A 24 -16.03 2.14 -6.70
CA THR A 24 -15.59 1.31 -7.83
C THR A 24 -15.12 -0.05 -7.37
N ARG A 25 -14.84 -0.95 -8.33
CA ARG A 25 -14.24 -2.25 -8.04
C ARG A 25 -12.96 -2.07 -7.20
N ILE A 26 -12.82 -2.92 -6.18
CA ILE A 26 -11.64 -2.93 -5.31
C ILE A 26 -10.66 -3.98 -5.82
N GLU A 27 -9.48 -3.52 -6.21
CA GLU A 27 -8.40 -4.34 -6.74
C GLU A 27 -7.19 -4.21 -5.84
N MET A 28 -6.76 -5.35 -5.29
CA MET A 28 -5.51 -5.41 -4.54
C MET A 28 -4.38 -5.60 -5.55
N ILE A 29 -3.42 -4.68 -5.49
CA ILE A 29 -2.20 -4.72 -6.32
C ILE A 29 -1.09 -5.49 -5.63
N ASP A 30 -0.15 -6.00 -6.41
CA ASP A 30 1.10 -6.53 -5.89
C ASP A 30 1.93 -5.38 -5.28
N LEU A 31 2.55 -5.63 -4.12
CA LEU A 31 3.41 -4.65 -3.46
C LEU A 31 4.78 -4.53 -4.16
N ASP A 32 5.16 -5.53 -4.94
CA ASP A 32 6.45 -5.56 -5.64
C ASP A 32 6.49 -4.63 -6.86
N ASP A 33 5.32 -4.35 -7.44
CA ASP A 33 5.15 -3.43 -8.57
C ASP A 33 5.56 -1.98 -8.25
N TYR A 34 5.66 -1.64 -6.95
CA TYR A 34 5.91 -0.27 -6.49
C TYR A 34 7.07 -0.20 -5.51
N ASP A 35 7.95 0.78 -5.74
CA ASP A 35 8.99 1.14 -4.78
C ASP A 35 8.40 2.01 -3.66
N PRO A 36 8.71 1.72 -2.39
CA PRO A 36 8.23 2.49 -1.25
C PRO A 36 9.10 3.73 -1.00
N TYR A 37 9.79 4.23 -2.02
CA TYR A 37 10.66 5.39 -1.95
C TYR A 37 10.67 6.10 -3.31
N VAL A 38 11.08 7.37 -3.30
CA VAL A 38 11.24 8.14 -4.54
C VAL A 38 12.61 8.81 -4.52
N GLU A 39 13.51 8.30 -5.36
CA GLU A 39 14.91 8.75 -5.46
C GLU A 39 14.99 10.23 -5.85
N GLU A 40 14.20 10.66 -6.84
CA GLU A 40 14.19 12.04 -7.36
C GLU A 40 13.93 13.07 -6.25
N PHE A 41 13.03 12.76 -5.33
CA PHE A 41 12.67 13.62 -4.21
C PHE A 41 13.43 13.31 -2.91
N LYS A 42 14.35 12.34 -2.94
CA LYS A 42 15.07 11.83 -1.77
C LYS A 42 14.13 11.43 -0.62
N LEU A 43 13.00 10.82 -0.96
CA LEU A 43 11.98 10.40 0.00
C LEU A 43 12.12 8.91 0.31
N TYR A 44 12.53 8.60 1.53
CA TYR A 44 12.80 7.24 2.02
C TYR A 44 12.02 6.96 3.32
N PRO A 45 10.69 6.73 3.25
CA PRO A 45 9.86 6.41 4.41
C PRO A 45 10.13 4.99 4.96
N PRO A 46 9.41 4.51 6.00
CA PRO A 46 9.48 3.10 6.37
C PRO A 46 9.08 2.18 5.21
N ILE A 47 9.79 1.07 5.03
CA ILE A 47 9.53 0.10 3.98
C ILE A 47 8.31 -0.74 4.36
N GLU A 48 7.25 -0.69 3.56
CA GLU A 48 6.09 -1.56 3.73
C GLU A 48 6.42 -2.98 3.27
N LEU A 49 6.51 -3.92 4.23
CA LEU A 49 6.75 -5.33 3.96
C LEU A 49 5.45 -6.14 3.85
N MET A 50 4.38 -5.66 4.48
CA MET A 50 3.10 -6.36 4.55
C MET A 50 1.96 -5.36 4.54
N ARG A 51 0.87 -5.71 3.85
CA ARG A 51 -0.38 -4.97 3.85
C ARG A 51 -1.54 -5.88 4.22
N GLY A 52 -2.41 -5.39 5.10
CA GLY A 52 -3.54 -6.14 5.64
C GLY A 52 -3.19 -7.05 6.83
N CYS A 53 -4.21 -7.62 7.47
CA CYS A 53 -4.07 -8.50 8.63
C CYS A 53 -5.31 -9.40 8.76
N LYS A 54 -5.11 -10.68 9.09
CA LYS A 54 -6.20 -11.64 9.33
C LYS A 54 -6.84 -11.49 10.73
N SER A 55 -6.11 -10.93 11.68
CA SER A 55 -6.53 -10.83 13.08
C SER A 55 -7.67 -9.85 13.25
N ARG A 56 -8.82 -10.31 13.76
CA ARG A 56 -10.04 -9.49 13.93
C ARG A 56 -10.08 -8.75 15.28
N CYS A 57 -8.99 -8.08 15.64
CA CYS A 57 -8.91 -7.32 16.89
C CYS A 57 -10.01 -6.24 16.92
N LYS A 58 -10.78 -6.16 18.01
CA LYS A 58 -11.95 -5.25 18.10
C LYS A 58 -11.61 -3.77 17.90
N PHE A 59 -10.39 -3.38 18.24
CA PHE A 59 -9.90 -2.01 18.10
C PHE A 59 -9.33 -1.71 16.71
N CYS A 60 -9.08 -2.71 15.87
CA CYS A 60 -8.28 -2.58 14.66
C CYS A 60 -9.13 -2.47 13.39
N GLN A 61 -8.89 -1.42 12.60
CA GLN A 61 -9.56 -1.20 11.31
C GLN A 61 -8.91 -1.98 10.15
N VAL A 62 -7.67 -2.43 10.29
CA VAL A 62 -6.89 -3.08 9.21
C VAL A 62 -7.62 -4.25 8.55
N PRO A 63 -8.23 -5.21 9.29
CA PRO A 63 -8.93 -6.32 8.66
C PRO A 63 -10.14 -5.86 7.85
N TRP A 64 -10.79 -4.76 8.23
CA TRP A 64 -11.92 -4.22 7.50
C TRP A 64 -11.46 -3.52 6.21
N LEU A 65 -10.41 -2.70 6.29
CA LEU A 65 -9.85 -1.98 5.14
C LEU A 65 -9.31 -2.94 4.07
N PHE A 66 -8.64 -4.01 4.48
CA PHE A 66 -8.00 -4.96 3.57
C PHE A 66 -8.75 -6.29 3.43
N LYS A 67 -10.03 -6.33 3.81
CA LYS A 67 -10.91 -7.52 3.70
C LYS A 67 -10.30 -8.79 4.30
N ALA A 68 -9.58 -8.63 5.42
CA ALA A 68 -8.79 -9.66 6.11
C ALA A 68 -7.82 -10.43 5.20
N LYS A 69 -7.45 -9.86 4.05
CA LYS A 69 -6.43 -10.39 3.15
C LYS A 69 -5.08 -9.84 3.56
N VAL A 70 -4.05 -10.63 3.33
CA VAL A 70 -2.66 -10.25 3.59
C VAL A 70 -1.89 -10.34 2.30
N GLN A 71 -1.14 -9.28 2.02
CA GLN A 71 -0.15 -9.24 0.95
C GLN A 71 1.21 -8.99 1.55
N TYR A 72 2.21 -9.72 1.06
CA TYR A 72 3.60 -9.55 1.44
C TYR A 72 4.37 -9.04 0.23
N ARG A 73 5.29 -8.12 0.48
CA ARG A 73 6.36 -7.80 -0.47
C ARG A 73 7.30 -9.01 -0.51
N SER A 74 7.86 -9.34 -1.68
CA SER A 74 8.85 -10.40 -1.76
C SER A 74 10.12 -10.05 -0.97
N VAL A 75 10.86 -11.08 -0.57
CA VAL A 75 12.14 -10.90 0.13
C VAL A 75 13.14 -10.23 -0.81
N GLU A 76 13.12 -10.60 -2.09
CA GLU A 76 13.97 -10.06 -3.14
C GLU A 76 13.75 -8.56 -3.29
N LYS A 77 12.49 -8.12 -3.44
CA LYS A 77 12.14 -6.71 -3.52
C LYS A 77 12.51 -5.96 -2.24
N ALA A 78 12.28 -6.56 -1.06
CA ALA A 78 12.66 -5.95 0.21
C ALA A 78 14.17 -5.72 0.33
N ILE A 79 15.00 -6.67 -0.13
CA ILE A 79 16.45 -6.54 -0.20
C ILE A 79 16.85 -5.41 -1.15
N ASP A 80 16.25 -5.35 -2.33
CA ASP A 80 16.60 -4.35 -3.35
C ASP A 80 16.25 -2.93 -2.91
N VAL A 81 15.08 -2.74 -2.30
CA VAL A 81 14.70 -1.47 -1.67
C VAL A 81 15.66 -1.12 -0.53
N THR A 82 16.01 -2.08 0.33
CA THR A 82 16.95 -1.84 1.44
C THR A 82 18.32 -1.39 0.91
N LYS A 83 18.82 -2.00 -0.17
CA LYS A 83 20.07 -1.57 -0.83
C LYS A 83 19.97 -0.14 -1.36
N ALA A 84 18.82 0.28 -1.89
CA ALA A 84 18.61 1.66 -2.31
C ALA A 84 18.76 2.65 -1.14
N TYR A 85 18.18 2.33 0.01
CA TYR A 85 18.30 3.16 1.22
C TYR A 85 19.76 3.26 1.69
N ILE A 86 20.50 2.15 1.65
CA ILE A 86 21.94 2.14 2.02
C ILE A 86 22.74 3.02 1.05
N ARG A 87 22.52 2.89 -0.26
CA ARG A 87 23.18 3.74 -1.27
C ARG A 87 22.87 5.23 -1.08
N ALA A 88 21.65 5.55 -0.66
CA ALA A 88 21.23 6.89 -0.30
C ALA A 88 21.78 7.40 1.06
N GLY A 89 22.57 6.59 1.77
CA GLY A 89 23.25 6.97 3.02
C GLY A 89 22.47 6.68 4.29
N TYR A 90 21.32 6.00 4.22
CA TYR A 90 20.52 5.67 5.40
C TYR A 90 21.15 4.52 6.19
N ARG A 91 21.40 4.76 7.48
CA ARG A 91 21.92 3.76 8.43
C ARG A 91 20.84 3.12 9.31
N ARG A 92 19.67 3.75 9.40
CA ARG A 92 18.52 3.28 10.17
C ARG A 92 17.36 3.11 9.21
N ILE A 93 17.01 1.85 8.95
CA ILE A 93 15.92 1.47 8.06
C ILE A 93 14.80 0.91 8.92
N ARG A 94 13.58 1.37 8.69
CA ARG A 94 12.39 0.95 9.43
C ARG A 94 11.49 0.17 8.51
N PHE A 95 10.80 -0.81 9.07
CA PHE A 95 9.78 -1.59 8.38
C PHE A 95 8.41 -1.27 8.94
N ILE A 96 7.40 -1.23 8.08
CA ILE A 96 6.00 -1.10 8.47
C ILE A 96 5.22 -2.32 8.02
N LEU A 97 4.42 -2.84 8.95
CA LEU A 97 3.58 -4.02 8.80
C LEU A 97 2.46 -3.96 9.85
N PRO A 98 1.20 -4.30 9.51
CA PRO A 98 0.07 -4.20 10.44
C PRO A 98 0.09 -5.18 11.61
N ILE A 99 0.96 -6.20 11.58
CA ILE A 99 1.13 -7.17 12.66
C ILE A 99 2.61 -7.56 12.76
N GLY A 100 3.23 -7.36 13.93
CA GLY A 100 4.64 -7.65 14.17
C GLY A 100 4.97 -9.11 14.48
N PHE A 101 3.96 -9.90 14.87
CA PHE A 101 4.09 -11.30 15.26
C PHE A 101 2.90 -12.06 14.66
N ALA A 102 3.16 -12.87 13.64
CA ALA A 102 2.20 -13.83 13.08
C ALA A 102 2.79 -15.23 13.23
#